data_AF-A0A8T9Q6H0-F1
#
_entry.id   AF-A0A8T9Q6H0-F1
#
_cell.length_a   1.000
_cell.length_b   1.000
_cell.length_c   1.000
_cell.angle_alpha   90.00
_cell.angle_beta   90.00
_cell.angle_gamma   90.00
#
_symmetry.space_group_name_H-M   'P 1'
#
loop_
_entity.id
_entity.type
_entity.pdbx_description
1 polymer ?
#
loop_
_entity_poly.entity_id
_entity_poly.type
_entity_poly.pdbx_seq_one_letter_code
_entity_poly.pdbx_strand_id
1 'polypeptide(L)'
;MTDSNSEKIQAFVADNQLDKAIALAERVITKNRITDFAPAVGKSLLPLTDSLVSYLDAFFAKAAQELDVKALYAEMNGFTINYDRWFVDVFAFDRDEGLEDPDWLADYNYANHSVPEEGFTITGLEEIQAVYEDYTDNEKWENARAETAAEDAAVLIVLRLQELFKAAKETAHARQLAWAAMPLYVTAHDHYLGAIYVAA
;
A
#
# COMPACT_ATOMS: atom_id res chain seq x y z
N MET A 1 4.99 17.58 -2.55
CA MET A 1 3.62 18.05 -2.24
C MET A 1 3.70 19.17 -1.22
N THR A 2 2.74 20.10 -1.15
CA THR A 2 2.72 21.07 -0.03
C THR A 2 2.15 20.40 1.22
N ASP A 3 2.58 20.78 2.42
CA ASP A 3 2.07 20.25 3.70
C ASP A 3 0.53 20.19 3.74
N SER A 4 -0.15 21.25 3.29
CA SER A 4 -1.63 21.30 3.24
C SER A 4 -2.28 20.27 2.30
N ASN A 5 -1.59 19.78 1.27
CA ASN A 5 -2.11 18.72 0.41
C ASN A 5 -1.89 17.35 1.04
N SER A 6 -0.75 17.14 1.70
CA SER A 6 -0.46 15.90 2.44
C SER A 6 -1.46 15.69 3.57
N GLU A 7 -1.73 16.74 4.37
CA GLU A 7 -2.76 16.74 5.42
C GLU A 7 -4.16 16.40 4.86
N LYS A 8 -4.53 16.96 3.70
CA LYS A 8 -5.82 16.67 3.06
C LYS A 8 -5.92 15.24 2.57
N ILE A 9 -4.83 14.70 1.99
CA ILE A 9 -4.80 13.31 1.57
C ILE A 9 -4.96 12.39 2.78
N GLN A 10 -4.22 12.65 3.86
CA GLN A 10 -4.35 11.87 5.11
C GLN A 10 -5.77 11.94 5.68
N ALA A 11 -6.39 13.12 5.73
CA ALA A 11 -7.77 13.28 6.16
C ALA A 11 -8.75 12.52 5.26
N PHE A 12 -8.57 12.54 3.94
CA PHE A 12 -9.39 11.75 3.03
C PHE A 12 -9.23 10.24 3.27
N VAL A 13 -8.02 9.74 3.54
CA VAL A 13 -7.81 8.33 3.84
C VAL A 13 -8.48 7.94 5.17
N ALA A 14 -8.33 8.76 6.22
CA ALA A 14 -8.99 8.55 7.51
C ALA A 14 -10.53 8.55 7.41
N ASP A 15 -11.10 9.39 6.54
CA ASP A 15 -12.54 9.47 6.29
C ASP A 15 -13.06 8.42 5.27
N ASN A 16 -12.23 7.44 4.88
CA ASN A 16 -12.55 6.43 3.86
C ASN A 16 -12.95 7.03 2.49
N GLN A 17 -12.28 8.11 2.08
CA GLN A 17 -12.48 8.84 0.83
C GLN A 17 -11.30 8.64 -0.13
N LEU A 18 -10.86 7.39 -0.31
CA LEU A 18 -9.71 7.01 -1.16
C LEU A 18 -9.76 7.62 -2.56
N ASP A 19 -10.91 7.62 -3.23
CA ASP A 19 -11.05 8.20 -4.58
C ASP A 19 -10.68 9.69 -4.61
N LYS A 20 -11.01 10.44 -3.55
CA LYS A 20 -10.65 11.87 -3.44
C LYS A 20 -9.16 12.05 -3.14
N ALA A 21 -8.59 11.18 -2.29
CA ALA A 21 -7.16 11.17 -2.01
C ALA A 21 -6.35 10.93 -3.29
N ILE A 22 -6.71 9.90 -4.06
CA ILE A 22 -6.11 9.55 -5.36
C ILE A 22 -6.24 10.72 -6.33
N ALA A 23 -7.45 11.25 -6.52
CA ALA A 23 -7.67 12.37 -7.44
C ALA A 23 -6.89 13.64 -7.06
N LEU A 24 -6.64 13.87 -5.76
CA LEU A 24 -5.80 14.97 -5.30
C LEU A 24 -4.32 14.69 -5.57
N ALA A 25 -3.82 13.49 -5.27
CA ALA A 25 -2.44 13.07 -5.56
C ALA A 25 -2.12 13.17 -7.06
N GLU A 26 -3.00 12.62 -7.91
CA GLU A 26 -2.86 12.72 -9.37
C GLU A 26 -2.84 14.16 -9.86
N ARG A 27 -3.67 15.04 -9.27
CA ARG A 27 -3.68 16.47 -9.60
C ARG A 27 -2.37 17.15 -9.21
N VAL A 28 -1.79 16.80 -8.06
CA VAL A 28 -0.50 17.33 -7.61
C VAL A 28 0.59 16.97 -8.61
N ILE A 29 0.71 15.68 -8.96
CA ILE A 29 1.68 15.20 -9.95
C ILE A 29 1.42 15.86 -11.33
N THR A 30 0.17 15.92 -11.76
CA THR A 30 -0.23 16.52 -13.04
C THR A 30 0.01 18.03 -13.09
N LYS A 31 -0.03 18.76 -11.97
CA LYS A 31 0.34 20.18 -11.96
C LYS A 31 1.84 20.38 -12.12
N ASN A 32 2.61 19.36 -11.71
CA ASN A 32 4.06 19.32 -11.74
C ASN A 32 4.61 18.56 -12.97
N ARG A 33 3.98 18.67 -14.16
CA ARG A 33 4.24 17.92 -15.44
C ARG A 33 5.68 17.82 -15.97
N ILE A 34 6.66 18.30 -15.24
CA ILE A 34 8.08 18.34 -15.64
C ILE A 34 8.86 17.27 -14.86
N THR A 35 8.23 16.14 -14.53
CA THR A 35 8.85 15.11 -13.69
C THR A 35 8.71 13.75 -14.36
N ASP A 36 9.73 12.92 -14.17
CA ASP A 36 9.82 11.57 -14.73
C ASP A 36 8.70 10.66 -14.19
N PHE A 37 8.05 11.05 -13.09
CA PHE A 37 6.95 10.35 -12.44
C PHE A 37 5.55 10.64 -13.02
N ALA A 38 5.42 11.46 -14.06
CA ALA A 38 4.14 11.68 -14.75
C ALA A 38 3.42 10.38 -15.20
N PRO A 39 4.12 9.30 -15.62
CA PRO A 39 3.49 8.02 -15.96
C PRO A 39 2.73 7.32 -14.83
N ALA A 40 2.94 7.73 -13.56
CA ALA A 40 2.19 7.19 -12.42
C ALA A 40 0.70 7.57 -12.45
N VAL A 41 0.36 8.70 -13.08
CA VAL A 41 -1.02 9.20 -13.15
C VAL A 41 -1.88 8.27 -14.00
N GLY A 42 -3.04 7.87 -13.47
CA GLY A 42 -4.00 7.01 -14.17
C GLY A 42 -3.64 5.52 -14.18
N LYS A 43 -2.50 5.10 -13.63
CA LYS A 43 -2.19 3.68 -13.40
C LYS A 43 -3.09 3.14 -12.29
N SER A 44 -3.43 1.86 -12.36
CA SER A 44 -4.29 1.19 -11.38
C SER A 44 -3.79 -0.22 -11.11
N LEU A 45 -3.91 -0.63 -9.86
CA LEU A 45 -3.60 -1.99 -9.41
C LEU A 45 -4.84 -2.90 -9.37
N LEU A 46 -6.03 -2.39 -9.66
CA LEU A 46 -7.29 -3.14 -9.64
C LEU A 46 -7.29 -4.45 -10.46
N PRO A 47 -6.55 -4.58 -11.59
CA PRO A 47 -6.43 -5.87 -12.28
C PRO A 47 -5.85 -7.00 -11.42
N LEU A 48 -5.16 -6.69 -10.32
CA LEU A 48 -4.59 -7.66 -9.38
C LEU A 48 -5.59 -8.17 -8.33
N THR A 49 -6.82 -7.65 -8.29
CA THR A 49 -7.79 -7.91 -7.22
C THR A 49 -8.02 -9.41 -6.98
N ASP A 50 -8.28 -10.19 -8.03
CA ASP A 50 -8.56 -11.62 -7.89
C ASP A 50 -7.36 -12.43 -7.40
N SER A 51 -6.17 -12.08 -7.88
CA SER A 51 -4.92 -12.68 -7.45
C SER A 51 -4.63 -12.36 -5.99
N LEU A 52 -4.86 -11.11 -5.56
CA LEU A 52 -4.70 -10.71 -4.17
C LEU A 52 -5.70 -11.42 -3.25
N VAL A 53 -6.97 -11.53 -3.65
CA VAL A 53 -8.00 -12.27 -2.89
C VAL A 53 -7.58 -13.72 -2.68
N SER A 54 -7.10 -14.38 -3.74
CA SER A 54 -6.64 -15.78 -3.67
C SER A 54 -5.41 -15.93 -2.76
N TYR A 55 -4.48 -14.96 -2.82
CA TYR A 55 -3.31 -14.92 -1.95
C TYR A 55 -3.70 -14.75 -0.47
N LEU A 56 -4.56 -13.77 -0.15
CA LEU A 56 -5.02 -13.51 1.21
C LEU A 56 -5.82 -14.68 1.80
N ASP A 57 -6.63 -15.35 0.99
CA ASP A 57 -7.39 -16.53 1.43
C ASP A 57 -6.46 -17.70 1.79
N ALA A 58 -5.44 -17.97 0.95
CA ALA A 58 -4.44 -18.98 1.23
C ALA A 58 -3.59 -18.64 2.47
N PHE A 59 -3.17 -17.38 2.61
CA PHE A 59 -2.44 -16.89 3.78
C PHE A 59 -3.27 -17.06 5.05
N PHE A 60 -4.52 -16.60 5.05
CA PHE A 60 -5.43 -16.69 6.17
C PHE A 60 -5.67 -18.15 6.58
N ALA A 61 -5.92 -19.05 5.62
CA ALA A 61 -6.14 -20.46 5.90
C ALA A 61 -4.92 -21.14 6.55
N LYS A 62 -3.71 -20.67 6.28
CA LYS A 62 -2.48 -21.11 6.96
C LYS A 62 -2.40 -20.51 8.37
N ALA A 63 -2.54 -19.20 8.51
CA ALA A 63 -2.46 -18.50 9.79
C ALA A 63 -3.50 -19.01 10.80
N ALA A 64 -4.74 -19.25 10.35
CA ALA A 64 -5.84 -19.72 11.18
C ALA A 64 -5.64 -21.15 11.76
N GLN A 65 -4.63 -21.89 11.30
CA GLN A 65 -4.26 -23.19 11.90
C GLN A 65 -3.50 -23.04 13.21
N GLU A 66 -2.81 -21.91 13.38
CA GLU A 66 -1.90 -21.65 14.51
C GLU A 66 -2.38 -20.48 15.39
N LEU A 67 -3.24 -19.61 14.84
CA LEU A 67 -3.67 -18.37 15.47
C LEU A 67 -5.19 -18.18 15.37
N ASP A 68 -5.83 -17.68 16.43
CA ASP A 68 -7.22 -17.17 16.36
C ASP A 68 -7.21 -15.76 15.77
N VAL A 69 -7.04 -15.68 14.44
CA VAL A 69 -6.83 -14.43 13.71
C VAL A 69 -7.99 -13.45 13.93
N LYS A 70 -7.67 -12.25 14.42
CA LYS A 70 -8.59 -11.13 14.62
C LYS A 70 -8.32 -9.96 13.68
N ALA A 71 -7.08 -9.79 13.24
CA ALA A 71 -6.72 -8.73 12.31
C ALA A 71 -5.63 -9.18 11.33
N LEU A 72 -5.61 -8.51 10.18
CA LEU A 72 -4.56 -8.63 9.19
C LEU A 72 -3.89 -7.29 8.99
N TYR A 73 -2.60 -7.31 8.70
CA TYR A 73 -1.81 -6.14 8.32
C TYR A 73 -1.07 -6.45 7.02
N ALA A 74 -1.03 -5.50 6.11
CA ALA A 74 -0.34 -5.59 4.83
C ALA A 74 0.59 -4.39 4.68
N GLU A 75 1.87 -4.69 4.43
CA GLU A 75 2.92 -3.69 4.26
C GLU A 75 3.64 -3.93 2.94
N MET A 76 3.63 -2.93 2.07
CA MET A 76 4.49 -2.93 0.89
C MET A 76 5.94 -2.69 1.30
N ASN A 77 6.88 -3.41 0.70
CA ASN A 77 8.31 -3.25 0.96
C ASN A 77 8.80 -1.81 0.72
N GLY A 78 10.06 -1.51 1.08
CA GLY A 78 10.73 -0.22 0.77
C GLY A 78 10.91 0.00 -0.73
N PHE A 79 9.81 0.25 -1.44
CA PHE A 79 9.69 0.10 -2.89
C PHE A 79 10.39 1.22 -3.67
N THR A 80 10.65 2.35 -3.04
CA THR A 80 11.37 3.50 -3.63
C THR A 80 12.86 3.22 -3.83
N ILE A 81 13.45 2.35 -2.99
CA ILE A 81 14.85 1.91 -3.08
C ILE A 81 14.99 0.47 -3.57
N ASN A 82 13.96 -0.37 -3.42
CA ASN A 82 13.92 -1.75 -3.91
C ASN A 82 13.07 -1.83 -5.18
N TYR A 83 13.52 -1.18 -6.25
CA TYR A 83 12.78 -1.06 -7.52
C TYR A 83 12.71 -2.36 -8.34
N ASP A 84 13.62 -3.31 -8.12
CA ASP A 84 13.66 -4.59 -8.86
C ASP A 84 12.42 -5.46 -8.65
N ARG A 85 11.81 -5.38 -7.45
CA ARG A 85 10.60 -6.13 -7.10
C ARG A 85 9.82 -5.38 -6.04
N TRP A 86 8.59 -5.04 -6.39
CA TRP A 86 7.61 -4.52 -5.46
C TRP A 86 6.73 -5.67 -4.98
N PHE A 87 6.57 -5.79 -3.67
CA PHE A 87 5.74 -6.82 -3.08
C PHE A 87 5.15 -6.34 -1.76
N VAL A 88 4.13 -7.07 -1.31
CA VAL A 88 3.45 -6.84 -0.05
C VAL A 88 3.63 -8.06 0.84
N ASP A 89 4.10 -7.79 2.05
CA ASP A 89 4.08 -8.74 3.15
C ASP A 89 2.77 -8.62 3.92
N VAL A 90 2.27 -9.75 4.40
CA VAL A 90 1.04 -9.85 5.17
C VAL A 90 1.29 -10.55 6.50
N PHE A 91 0.69 -10.00 7.54
CA PHE A 91 0.84 -10.43 8.93
C PHE A 91 -0.54 -10.70 9.52
N ALA A 92 -0.63 -11.74 10.36
CA ALA A 92 -1.83 -12.07 11.11
C ALA A 92 -1.64 -11.85 12.60
N PHE A 93 -2.67 -11.32 13.25
CA PHE A 93 -2.69 -11.04 14.68
C PHE A 93 -3.91 -11.67 15.35
N ASP A 94 -3.76 -12.10 16.60
CA ASP A 94 -4.82 -12.62 17.48
C ASP A 94 -5.56 -11.52 18.27
N ARG A 95 -5.25 -10.27 17.96
CA ARG A 95 -5.85 -9.08 18.56
C ARG A 95 -6.10 -8.01 17.49
N ASP A 96 -6.98 -7.09 17.83
CA ASP A 96 -7.23 -5.87 17.08
C ASP A 96 -7.31 -4.72 18.08
N GLU A 97 -6.30 -3.85 18.09
CA GLU A 97 -6.23 -2.70 19.00
C GLU A 97 -6.53 -1.37 18.29
N GLY A 98 -6.96 -1.42 17.02
CA GLY A 98 -7.27 -0.23 16.24
C GLY A 98 -6.05 0.59 15.83
N LEU A 99 -6.28 1.87 15.50
CA LEU A 99 -5.25 2.81 15.04
C LEU A 99 -5.00 3.97 16.02
N GLU A 100 -5.56 3.94 17.23
CA GLU A 100 -5.27 4.96 18.25
C GLU A 100 -3.80 4.90 18.70
N ASP A 101 -3.25 3.68 18.79
CA ASP A 101 -1.84 3.40 19.03
C ASP A 101 -1.44 2.24 18.10
N PRO A 102 -0.81 2.49 16.92
CA PRO A 102 -0.52 1.45 15.95
C PRO A 102 0.72 0.60 16.29
N ASP A 103 1.40 0.84 17.41
CA ASP A 103 2.63 0.14 17.79
C ASP A 103 2.44 -1.38 17.88
N TRP A 104 1.23 -1.85 18.20
CA TRP A 104 0.91 -3.29 18.23
C TRP A 104 1.12 -3.99 16.87
N LEU A 105 1.09 -3.26 15.75
CA LEU A 105 1.37 -3.79 14.41
C LEU A 105 2.85 -4.18 14.24
N ALA A 106 3.76 -3.60 15.04
CA ALA A 106 5.17 -3.98 15.07
C ALA A 106 5.45 -5.25 15.90
N ASP A 107 4.53 -5.61 16.80
CA ASP A 107 4.62 -6.78 17.68
C ASP A 107 4.12 -8.06 16.98
N TYR A 108 4.67 -8.35 15.79
CA TYR A 108 4.33 -9.56 15.02
C TYR A 108 5.27 -10.72 15.33
N ASN A 109 4.74 -11.95 15.22
CA ASN A 109 5.54 -13.18 15.31
C ASN A 109 5.93 -13.63 13.90
N TYR A 110 7.22 -13.90 13.67
CA TYR A 110 7.73 -14.43 12.39
C TYR A 110 7.03 -15.71 11.91
N ALA A 111 6.42 -16.50 12.81
CA ALA A 111 5.62 -17.67 12.42
C ALA A 111 4.30 -17.30 11.70
N ASN A 112 3.77 -16.09 11.93
CA ASN A 112 2.46 -15.62 11.44
C ASN A 112 2.61 -14.56 10.33
N HIS A 113 3.74 -14.59 9.63
CA HIS A 113 4.15 -13.65 8.59
C HIS A 113 4.32 -14.39 7.25
N SER A 114 3.93 -13.75 6.15
CA SER A 114 4.36 -14.21 4.83
C SER A 114 5.86 -14.02 4.71
N VAL A 115 6.65 -15.03 4.35
CA VAL A 115 8.08 -14.78 4.10
C VAL A 115 8.25 -13.89 2.85
N PRO A 116 9.24 -12.99 2.78
CA PRO A 116 9.39 -12.05 1.66
C PRO A 116 9.52 -12.71 0.27
N GLU A 117 10.07 -13.93 0.21
CA GLU A 117 10.09 -14.72 -1.03
C GLU A 117 8.68 -15.15 -1.49
N GLU A 118 7.73 -15.26 -0.55
CA GLU A 118 6.32 -15.58 -0.75
C GLU A 118 5.39 -14.35 -0.74
N GLY A 119 5.93 -13.14 -0.56
CA GLY A 119 5.16 -11.89 -0.58
C GLY A 119 4.41 -11.67 -1.90
N PHE A 120 3.23 -11.04 -1.82
CA PHE A 120 2.39 -10.79 -2.99
C PHE A 120 3.06 -9.77 -3.90
N THR A 121 3.49 -10.21 -5.09
CA THR A 121 4.21 -9.33 -6.04
C THR A 121 3.25 -8.38 -6.73
N ILE A 122 3.58 -7.09 -6.71
CA ILE A 122 2.85 -6.03 -7.40
C ILE A 122 3.41 -5.88 -8.81
N THR A 123 2.55 -6.07 -9.80
CA THR A 123 2.87 -5.91 -11.23
C THR A 123 1.98 -4.84 -11.89
N GLY A 124 2.33 -4.42 -13.09
CA GLY A 124 1.64 -3.36 -13.85
C GLY A 124 2.14 -1.94 -13.59
N LEU A 125 3.16 -1.78 -12.72
CA LEU A 125 3.84 -0.52 -12.42
C LEU A 125 5.34 -0.55 -12.79
N GLU A 126 5.77 -1.47 -13.65
CA GLU A 126 7.17 -1.68 -14.02
C GLU A 126 7.79 -0.43 -14.68
N GLU A 127 6.98 0.35 -15.40
CA GLU A 127 7.40 1.64 -15.94
C GLU A 127 7.78 2.63 -14.84
N ILE A 128 7.11 2.59 -13.68
CA ILE A 128 7.44 3.44 -12.53
C ILE A 128 8.61 2.87 -11.74
N GLN A 129 8.74 1.54 -11.64
CA GLN A 129 9.93 0.90 -11.08
C GLN A 129 11.21 1.40 -11.79
N ALA A 130 11.20 1.43 -13.12
CA ALA A 130 12.32 1.96 -13.91
C ALA A 130 12.60 3.46 -13.65
N VAL A 131 11.57 4.25 -13.30
CA VAL A 131 11.78 5.66 -12.90
C VAL A 131 12.44 5.75 -11.52
N TYR A 132 12.09 4.87 -10.57
CA TYR A 132 12.77 4.81 -9.27
C TYR A 132 14.20 4.26 -9.38
N GLU A 133 14.45 3.31 -10.28
CA GLU A 133 15.79 2.83 -10.63
C GLU A 133 16.65 4.01 -11.10
N ASP A 134 16.20 4.71 -12.14
CA ASP A 134 16.92 5.87 -12.70
C ASP A 134 17.06 7.04 -11.70
N TYR A 135 16.05 7.25 -10.85
CA TYR A 135 16.12 8.22 -9.74
C TYR A 135 17.21 7.86 -8.73
N THR A 136 17.31 6.57 -8.38
CA THR A 136 18.24 6.09 -7.36
C THR A 136 19.67 5.97 -7.91
N ASP A 137 19.85 5.31 -9.04
CA ASP A 137 21.16 5.05 -9.64
C ASP A 137 21.88 6.33 -10.09
N ASN A 138 21.12 7.39 -10.41
CA ASN A 138 21.68 8.68 -10.80
C ASN A 138 21.60 9.74 -9.70
N GLU A 139 21.36 9.34 -8.45
CA GLU A 139 21.36 10.23 -7.28
C GLU A 139 20.45 11.46 -7.43
N LYS A 140 19.31 11.30 -8.12
CA LYS A 140 18.42 12.43 -8.46
C LYS A 140 17.79 13.08 -7.21
N TRP A 141 17.87 12.44 -6.05
CA TRP A 141 17.47 13.02 -4.75
C TRP A 141 18.22 14.31 -4.42
N GLU A 142 19.42 14.55 -4.96
CA GLU A 142 20.11 15.84 -4.76
C GLU A 142 19.35 17.02 -5.38
N ASN A 143 18.47 16.75 -6.34
CA ASN A 143 17.57 17.72 -6.91
C ASN A 143 16.25 17.74 -6.12
N ALA A 144 16.04 18.77 -5.30
CA ALA A 144 14.82 18.93 -4.50
C ALA A 144 13.51 18.79 -5.29
N ARG A 145 13.49 19.13 -6.58
CA ARG A 145 12.30 18.98 -7.42
C ARG A 145 12.06 17.53 -7.84
N ALA A 146 13.13 16.78 -8.09
CA ALA A 146 13.03 15.34 -8.36
C ALA A 146 12.67 14.57 -7.09
N GLU A 147 13.27 14.93 -5.95
CA GLU A 147 12.93 14.38 -4.63
C GLU A 147 11.44 14.58 -4.31
N THR A 148 10.96 15.83 -4.42
CA THR A 148 9.53 16.13 -4.23
C THR A 148 8.63 15.32 -5.17
N ALA A 149 9.08 15.07 -6.41
CA ALA A 149 8.30 14.30 -7.37
C ALA A 149 8.27 12.81 -7.03
N ALA A 150 9.39 12.26 -6.55
CA ALA A 150 9.49 10.88 -6.09
C ALA A 150 8.62 10.64 -4.86
N GLU A 151 8.58 11.58 -3.91
CA GLU A 151 7.67 11.54 -2.75
C GLU A 151 6.20 11.60 -3.17
N ASP A 152 5.85 12.53 -4.08
CA ASP A 152 4.47 12.67 -4.58
C ASP A 152 3.99 11.40 -5.28
N ALA A 153 4.88 10.76 -6.05
CA ALA A 153 4.61 9.48 -6.69
C ALA A 153 4.47 8.34 -5.68
N ALA A 154 5.32 8.31 -4.64
CA ALA A 154 5.26 7.31 -3.59
C ALA A 154 3.90 7.34 -2.88
N VAL A 155 3.41 8.55 -2.53
CA VAL A 155 2.06 8.73 -1.97
C VAL A 155 0.98 8.15 -2.89
N LEU A 156 1.03 8.46 -4.19
CA LEU A 156 0.05 7.92 -5.14
C LEU A 156 0.10 6.38 -5.22
N ILE A 157 1.29 5.78 -5.22
CA ILE A 157 1.46 4.32 -5.26
C ILE A 157 0.85 3.67 -4.01
N VAL A 158 1.09 4.23 -2.83
CA VAL A 158 0.47 3.75 -1.58
C VAL A 158 -1.06 3.86 -1.64
N LEU A 159 -1.60 4.97 -2.17
CA LEU A 159 -3.05 5.11 -2.34
C LEU A 159 -3.62 4.07 -3.33
N ARG A 160 -2.89 3.74 -4.41
CA ARG A 160 -3.29 2.68 -5.36
C ARG A 160 -3.22 1.29 -4.75
N LEU A 161 -2.28 1.06 -3.83
CA LEU A 161 -2.24 -0.16 -3.04
C LEU A 161 -3.47 -0.26 -2.13
N GLN A 162 -3.80 0.81 -1.41
CA GLN A 162 -4.99 0.86 -0.55
C GLN A 162 -6.29 0.66 -1.36
N GLU A 163 -6.38 1.22 -2.57
CA GLU A 163 -7.48 0.97 -3.52
C GLU A 163 -7.60 -0.51 -3.91
N LEU A 164 -6.48 -1.18 -4.21
CA LEU A 164 -6.45 -2.62 -4.51
C LEU A 164 -6.96 -3.44 -3.32
N PHE A 165 -6.49 -3.15 -2.10
CA PHE A 165 -6.91 -3.87 -0.90
C PHE A 165 -8.39 -3.63 -0.54
N LYS A 166 -8.90 -2.42 -0.77
CA LYS A 166 -10.34 -2.13 -0.68
C LYS A 166 -11.14 -3.01 -1.64
N ALA A 167 -10.75 -3.07 -2.91
CA ALA A 167 -11.43 -3.91 -3.90
C ALA A 167 -11.35 -5.41 -3.56
N ALA A 168 -10.22 -5.86 -3.01
CA ALA A 168 -10.05 -7.23 -2.53
C ALA A 168 -11.01 -7.53 -1.36
N LYS A 169 -11.19 -6.60 -0.42
CA LYS A 169 -12.18 -6.72 0.66
C LYS A 169 -13.61 -6.82 0.16
N GLU A 170 -14.01 -5.93 -0.74
CA GLU A 170 -15.33 -5.95 -1.36
C GLU A 170 -15.59 -7.30 -2.05
N THR A 171 -14.59 -7.80 -2.77
CA THR A 171 -14.65 -9.11 -3.44
C THR A 171 -14.73 -10.27 -2.45
N ALA A 172 -13.97 -10.22 -1.36
CA ALA A 172 -14.01 -11.24 -0.30
C ALA A 172 -15.38 -11.31 0.40
N HIS A 173 -16.00 -10.16 0.66
CA HIS A 173 -17.37 -10.09 1.17
C HIS A 173 -18.37 -10.70 0.20
N ALA A 174 -18.30 -10.36 -1.09
CA ALA A 174 -19.17 -10.93 -2.12
C ALA A 174 -19.01 -12.45 -2.23
N ARG A 175 -17.81 -12.98 -1.98
CA ARG A 175 -17.49 -14.41 -1.97
C ARG A 175 -17.70 -15.09 -0.61
N GLN A 176 -18.09 -14.34 0.42
CA GLN A 176 -18.28 -14.83 1.78
C GLN A 176 -17.04 -15.56 2.36
N LEU A 177 -15.84 -15.04 2.06
CA LEU A 177 -14.60 -15.61 2.58
C LEU A 177 -14.48 -15.39 4.09
N ALA A 178 -13.81 -16.30 4.79
CA ALA A 178 -13.75 -16.30 6.26
C ALA A 178 -13.11 -15.04 6.85
N TRP A 179 -12.12 -14.46 6.17
CA TRP A 179 -11.42 -13.24 6.59
C TRP A 179 -12.13 -11.95 6.15
N ALA A 180 -13.23 -12.03 5.38
CA ALA A 180 -13.86 -10.88 4.77
C ALA A 180 -14.29 -9.82 5.81
N ALA A 181 -14.81 -10.23 6.96
CA ALA A 181 -15.26 -9.29 8.00
C ALA A 181 -14.16 -8.80 8.97
N MET A 182 -12.93 -9.29 8.85
CA MET A 182 -11.83 -8.91 9.76
C MET A 182 -11.26 -7.54 9.39
N PRO A 183 -10.79 -6.71 10.33
CA PRO A 183 -10.00 -5.54 10.00
C PRO A 183 -8.73 -5.92 9.21
N LEU A 184 -8.47 -5.16 8.15
CA LEU A 184 -7.27 -5.28 7.31
C LEU A 184 -6.61 -3.91 7.17
N TYR A 185 -5.44 -3.77 7.80
CA TYR A 185 -4.64 -2.57 7.85
C TYR A 185 -3.63 -2.55 6.69
N VAL A 186 -3.53 -1.44 5.95
CA VAL A 186 -2.73 -1.38 4.73
C VAL A 186 -1.87 -0.12 4.68
N THR A 187 -0.56 -0.32 4.51
CA THR A 187 0.42 0.76 4.34
C THR A 187 1.61 0.29 3.50
N ALA A 188 2.63 1.15 3.40
CA ALA A 188 3.95 0.81 2.90
C ALA A 188 5.02 1.15 3.93
N HIS A 189 6.18 0.53 3.76
CA HIS A 189 7.40 0.85 4.48
C HIS A 189 7.76 2.36 4.35
N ASP A 190 8.53 2.89 5.30
CA ASP A 190 9.03 4.29 5.36
C ASP A 190 7.99 5.44 5.47
N HIS A 191 6.74 5.15 5.87
CA HIS A 191 5.73 6.17 6.23
C HIS A 191 5.53 7.31 5.20
N TYR A 192 5.61 7.01 3.89
CA TYR A 192 5.32 8.00 2.82
C TYR A 192 3.93 8.64 2.96
N LEU A 193 3.01 7.90 3.57
CA LEU A 193 1.70 8.35 3.98
C LEU A 193 1.53 7.96 5.45
N GLY A 194 1.40 8.93 6.36
CA GLY A 194 1.16 8.68 7.79
C GLY A 194 -0.21 8.08 8.11
N ALA A 195 -1.02 7.75 7.10
CA ALA A 195 -2.36 7.20 7.25
C ALA A 195 -2.37 5.72 6.84
N ILE A 196 -2.66 4.86 7.82
CA ILE A 196 -2.96 3.44 7.59
C ILE A 196 -4.42 3.35 7.15
N TYR A 197 -4.68 2.71 6.01
CA TYR A 197 -6.03 2.47 5.55
C TYR A 197 -6.59 1.21 6.21
N VAL A 198 -7.80 1.31 6.75
CA VAL A 198 -8.56 0.17 7.26
C VAL A 198 -9.56 -0.25 6.20
N ALA A 199 -9.30 -1.39 5.56
CA ALA A 199 -10.24 -1.97 4.62
C ALA A 199 -11.34 -2.70 5.42
N ALA A 200 -12.51 -2.07 5.52
CA ALA A 200 -13.70 -2.55 6.25
C ALA A 200 -14.81 -3.04 5.31
#